data_AF-A0AAP3E578-F1
#
_entry.id   AF-A0AAP3E578-F1
#
_cell.length_a   1.000
_cell.length_b   1.000
_cell.length_c   1.000
_cell.angle_alpha   90.00
_cell.angle_beta   90.00
_cell.angle_gamma   90.00
#
_symmetry.space_group_name_H-M   'P 1'
#
loop_
_entity.id
_entity.type
_entity.pdbx_description
1 polymer ?
#
loop_
_entity_poly.entity_id
_entity_poly.type
_entity_poly.pdbx_seq_one_letter_code
_entity_poly.pdbx_strand_id
1 'polypeptide(L)'
;MGDRHQELSALLSSAVLVMVGGMIGSAAKLGERVVIGRLLSPDAYGEVSIGLALLMFLTTFAMAGCSQGVSRFIPRYDDIEDRRGVWVSGIAVTMALAVGFAALLIVGANWIASLLFETDVAVTFIRVLAVAIPFIVGFRVAISGIRGYENTVFRTVAQDFIDPFLRIGLIALFILAGMGIVAAGVGYLLAAIATFVVATLFLNRLMPLRGAYRTHTRELIRFSAPLVVSTVVGVLLTQTDTLMLGYFRSSAEVGLYSAAYPLASGLLVVLGAFGFLYLPIASRLDSDGDRAAVDDIYATTTKWVYVVTFPAFLLLFAFPADVLRIVFGVDYTAAASVLPILAVGFFLSAAAGRDRETLSALGSTSWIAMGNVFGLALNVVVNILLIPRYGFIGAGIASVTSLVAVHTVICGVLAVQYGITPLSRESTRTYIGLPLVCLPWVFLLTPWVSISAVTILPALVVLGVSSLLVVGLVGGLEPSDIVVVDLLEDTLGVTIPLVRRWIPNDEDSTLTSAIAD
;
A
#
# COMPACT_ATOMS: atom_id res chain seq x y z
N MET A 1 24.55 -12.58 -27.51
CA MET A 1 24.65 -11.24 -26.88
C MET A 1 23.48 -10.33 -27.24
N GLY A 2 22.98 -10.32 -28.48
CA GLY A 2 21.79 -9.52 -28.86
C GLY A 2 20.48 -9.87 -28.12
N ASP A 3 20.12 -11.15 -28.00
CA ASP A 3 18.88 -11.59 -27.31
C ASP A 3 18.84 -11.18 -25.83
N ARG A 4 19.96 -11.34 -25.11
CA ARG A 4 20.03 -11.05 -23.67
C ARG A 4 19.84 -9.55 -23.38
N HIS A 5 20.37 -8.66 -24.23
CA HIS A 5 20.12 -7.22 -24.11
C HIS A 5 18.67 -6.84 -24.42
N GLN A 6 18.05 -7.52 -25.39
CA GLN A 6 16.66 -7.27 -25.78
C GLN A 6 15.68 -7.75 -24.70
N GLU A 7 15.93 -8.91 -24.09
CA GLU A 7 15.21 -9.42 -22.93
C GLU A 7 15.36 -8.50 -21.71
N LEU A 8 16.58 -8.06 -21.39
CA LEU A 8 16.83 -7.12 -20.29
C LEU A 8 16.11 -5.78 -20.48
N SER A 9 16.13 -5.23 -21.70
CA SER A 9 15.41 -3.99 -22.03
C SER A 9 13.88 -4.16 -21.93
N ALA A 10 13.34 -5.31 -22.37
CA ALA A 10 11.92 -5.62 -22.26
C ALA A 10 11.46 -5.79 -20.79
N LEU A 11 12.32 -6.36 -19.95
CA LEU A 11 12.07 -6.50 -18.50
C LEU A 11 12.11 -5.13 -17.80
N LEU A 12 13.09 -4.29 -18.11
CA LEU A 12 13.22 -2.94 -17.53
C LEU A 12 12.07 -2.02 -17.96
N SER A 13 11.66 -2.06 -19.22
CA SER A 13 10.49 -1.27 -19.68
C SER A 13 9.19 -1.75 -19.03
N SER A 14 9.01 -3.06 -18.87
CA SER A 14 7.87 -3.64 -18.16
C SER A 14 7.87 -3.28 -16.67
N ALA A 15 9.03 -3.26 -16.04
CA ALA A 15 9.23 -2.84 -14.66
C ALA A 15 8.82 -1.39 -14.43
N VAL A 16 9.35 -0.48 -15.24
CA VAL A 16 9.02 0.96 -15.19
C VAL A 16 7.54 1.17 -15.43
N LEU A 17 6.93 0.48 -16.40
CA LEU A 17 5.50 0.57 -16.66
C LEU A 17 4.66 0.12 -15.46
N VAL A 18 5.04 -0.97 -14.80
CA VAL A 18 4.35 -1.46 -13.59
C VAL A 18 4.54 -0.49 -12.41
N MET A 19 5.73 0.09 -12.27
CA MET A 19 6.01 1.08 -11.23
C MET A 19 5.19 2.36 -11.43
N VAL A 20 5.26 2.96 -12.62
CA VAL A 20 4.51 4.17 -12.97
C VAL A 20 3.01 3.91 -12.90
N GLY A 21 2.54 2.79 -13.46
CA GLY A 21 1.15 2.34 -13.35
C GLY A 21 0.70 2.18 -11.90
N GLY A 22 1.52 1.55 -11.06
CA GLY A 22 1.25 1.39 -9.63
C GLY A 22 1.20 2.70 -8.86
N MET A 23 2.06 3.68 -9.20
CA MET A 23 2.01 5.03 -8.62
C MET A 23 0.74 5.77 -9.02
N ILE A 24 0.36 5.71 -10.31
CA ILE A 24 -0.90 6.29 -10.81
C ILE A 24 -2.10 5.65 -10.11
N GLY A 25 -2.13 4.31 -10.01
CA GLY A 25 -3.20 3.59 -9.32
C GLY A 25 -3.28 3.93 -7.83
N SER A 26 -2.15 4.14 -7.16
CA SER A 26 -2.10 4.54 -5.75
C SER A 26 -2.59 5.98 -5.56
N ALA A 27 -2.16 6.91 -6.42
CA ALA A 27 -2.64 8.28 -6.45
C ALA A 27 -4.16 8.34 -6.72
N ALA A 28 -4.66 7.50 -7.63
CA ALA A 28 -6.08 7.42 -7.93
C ALA A 28 -6.89 6.88 -6.73
N LYS A 29 -6.39 5.90 -5.98
CA LYS A 29 -7.04 5.45 -4.73
C LYS A 29 -7.14 6.56 -3.68
N LEU A 30 -6.09 7.37 -3.53
CA LEU A 30 -6.15 8.56 -2.67
C LEU A 30 -7.19 9.55 -3.24
N GLY A 31 -7.13 9.83 -4.54
CA GLY A 31 -8.08 10.71 -5.22
C GLY A 31 -9.54 10.27 -5.03
N GLU A 32 -9.81 8.97 -5.05
CA GLU A 32 -11.13 8.43 -4.73
C GLU A 32 -11.59 8.78 -3.32
N ARG A 33 -10.73 8.54 -2.32
CA ARG A 33 -11.01 8.90 -0.92
C ARG A 33 -11.26 10.40 -0.77
N VAL A 34 -10.46 11.23 -1.46
CA VAL A 34 -10.60 12.69 -1.47
C VAL A 34 -11.90 13.14 -2.12
N VAL A 35 -12.29 12.56 -3.25
CA VAL A 35 -13.54 12.88 -3.94
C VAL A 35 -14.73 12.55 -3.06
N ILE A 36 -14.75 11.34 -2.47
CA ILE A 36 -15.85 10.96 -1.56
C ILE A 36 -15.88 11.90 -0.35
N GLY A 37 -14.74 12.14 0.30
CA GLY A 37 -14.67 12.98 1.49
C GLY A 37 -14.98 14.46 1.22
N ARG A 38 -14.69 15.00 0.03
CA ARG A 38 -15.05 16.39 -0.33
C ARG A 38 -16.51 16.56 -0.71
N LEU A 39 -17.13 15.52 -1.28
CA LEU A 39 -18.52 15.58 -1.71
C LEU A 39 -19.50 15.12 -0.63
N LEU A 40 -19.03 14.43 0.41
CA LEU A 40 -19.83 13.96 1.54
C LEU A 40 -19.35 14.58 2.86
N SER A 41 -20.28 14.71 3.81
CA SER A 41 -19.93 15.07 5.20
C SER A 41 -19.10 13.97 5.87
N PRO A 42 -18.40 14.27 6.97
CA PRO A 42 -17.66 13.27 7.74
C PRO A 42 -18.50 12.06 8.15
N ASP A 43 -19.76 12.25 8.54
CA ASP A 43 -20.68 11.16 8.89
C ASP A 43 -20.92 10.21 7.71
N ALA A 44 -21.33 10.76 6.57
CA ALA A 44 -21.62 9.97 5.37
C ALA A 44 -20.35 9.30 4.80
N TYR A 45 -19.20 9.98 4.86
CA TYR A 45 -17.92 9.39 4.48
C TYR A 45 -17.49 8.26 5.43
N GLY A 46 -17.80 8.38 6.72
CA GLY A 46 -17.62 7.33 7.71
C GLY A 46 -18.42 6.08 7.39
N GLU A 47 -19.71 6.23 7.12
CA GLU A 47 -20.57 5.10 6.71
C GLU A 47 -20.07 4.44 5.42
N VAL A 48 -19.68 5.24 4.42
CA VAL A 48 -19.07 4.70 3.19
C VAL A 48 -17.79 3.92 3.54
N SER A 49 -16.95 4.45 4.43
CA SER A 49 -15.69 3.81 4.83
C SER A 49 -15.89 2.48 5.55
N ILE A 50 -16.92 2.37 6.41
CA ILE A 50 -17.32 1.09 7.04
C ILE A 50 -17.76 0.09 5.97
N GLY A 51 -18.62 0.50 5.03
CA GLY A 51 -19.07 -0.35 3.93
C GLY A 51 -17.91 -0.85 3.07
N LEU A 52 -16.94 0.02 2.76
CA LEU A 52 -15.75 -0.35 2.01
C LEU A 52 -14.82 -1.29 2.80
N ALA A 53 -14.73 -1.15 4.12
CA ALA A 53 -14.00 -2.08 4.97
C ALA A 53 -14.64 -3.49 4.94
N LEU A 54 -15.97 -3.58 5.05
CA LEU A 54 -16.72 -4.84 4.90
C LEU A 54 -16.51 -5.46 3.52
N LEU A 55 -16.55 -4.65 2.46
CA LEU A 55 -16.32 -5.09 1.09
C LEU A 55 -14.90 -5.66 0.90
N MET A 56 -13.88 -4.96 1.41
CA MET A 56 -12.48 -5.43 1.34
C MET A 56 -12.28 -6.72 2.12
N PHE A 57 -12.89 -6.83 3.30
CA PHE A 57 -12.83 -8.05 4.10
C PHE A 57 -13.44 -9.23 3.33
N LEU A 58 -14.71 -9.13 2.91
CA LEU A 58 -15.42 -10.24 2.25
C LEU A 58 -14.81 -10.62 0.90
N THR A 59 -14.40 -9.65 0.08
CA THR A 59 -13.74 -9.95 -1.19
C THR A 59 -12.39 -10.64 -1.01
N THR A 60 -11.68 -10.38 0.10
CA THR A 60 -10.42 -11.06 0.42
C THR A 60 -10.65 -12.54 0.76
N PHE A 61 -11.67 -12.86 1.55
CA PHE A 61 -12.07 -14.25 1.80
C PHE A 61 -12.57 -14.93 0.53
N ALA A 62 -13.40 -14.25 -0.26
CA ALA A 62 -13.95 -14.78 -1.50
C ALA A 62 -12.86 -15.15 -2.53
N MET A 63 -11.74 -14.42 -2.53
CA MET A 63 -10.61 -14.71 -3.41
C MET A 63 -9.88 -16.01 -3.07
N ALA A 64 -9.97 -16.52 -1.84
CA ALA A 64 -9.36 -17.79 -1.40
C ALA A 64 -7.91 -18.01 -1.89
N GLY A 65 -7.09 -16.94 -1.98
CA GLY A 65 -5.70 -17.00 -2.46
C GLY A 65 -5.55 -17.34 -3.95
N CYS A 66 -6.65 -17.49 -4.69
CA CYS A 66 -6.65 -17.87 -6.11
C CYS A 66 -6.01 -16.81 -7.00
N SER A 67 -5.92 -15.54 -6.56
CA SER A 67 -5.21 -14.51 -7.33
C SER A 67 -3.76 -14.88 -7.59
N GLN A 68 -3.08 -15.44 -6.57
CA GLN A 68 -1.68 -15.87 -6.66
C GLN A 68 -1.57 -17.21 -7.39
N GLY A 69 -2.50 -18.14 -7.12
CA GLY A 69 -2.51 -19.45 -7.76
C GLY A 69 -2.72 -19.39 -9.27
N VAL A 70 -3.71 -18.63 -9.74
CA VAL A 70 -4.00 -18.51 -11.18
C VAL A 70 -2.81 -17.91 -11.94
N SER A 71 -2.22 -16.83 -11.42
CA SER A 71 -1.01 -16.24 -12.05
C SER A 71 0.20 -17.16 -11.99
N ARG A 72 0.29 -18.04 -10.98
CA ARG A 72 1.38 -19.00 -10.81
C ARG A 72 1.26 -20.20 -11.77
N PHE A 73 0.06 -20.72 -11.99
CA PHE A 73 -0.14 -21.96 -12.75
C PHE A 73 -0.34 -21.75 -14.25
N ILE A 74 -0.96 -20.64 -14.70
CA ILE A 74 -1.11 -20.37 -16.15
C ILE A 74 0.23 -20.46 -16.93
N PRO A 75 1.33 -19.81 -16.51
CA PRO A 75 2.59 -19.87 -17.26
C PRO A 75 3.30 -21.23 -17.17
N ARG A 76 2.84 -22.16 -16.32
CA ARG A 76 3.44 -23.51 -16.18
C ARG A 76 2.88 -24.53 -17.16
N TYR A 77 1.77 -24.23 -17.81
CA TYR A 77 1.15 -25.11 -18.79
C TYR A 77 1.40 -24.58 -20.19
N ASP A 78 1.74 -25.44 -21.14
CA ASP A 78 1.90 -25.07 -22.54
C ASP A 78 0.55 -25.12 -23.29
N ASP A 79 -0.27 -26.11 -22.96
CA ASP A 79 -1.56 -26.34 -23.58
C ASP A 79 -2.62 -25.32 -23.15
N ILE A 80 -3.35 -24.79 -24.13
CA ILE A 80 -4.38 -23.79 -23.89
C ILE A 80 -5.59 -24.34 -23.10
N GLU A 81 -5.86 -25.65 -23.21
CA GLU A 81 -6.92 -26.33 -22.44
C GLU A 81 -6.63 -26.32 -20.93
N ASP A 82 -5.36 -26.51 -20.57
CA ASP A 82 -4.90 -26.52 -19.18
C ASP A 82 -4.84 -25.09 -18.63
N ARG A 83 -4.31 -24.12 -19.39
CA ARG A 83 -4.36 -22.69 -19.02
C ARG A 83 -5.80 -22.22 -18.77
N ARG A 84 -6.71 -22.56 -19.69
CA ARG A 84 -8.14 -22.28 -19.55
C ARG A 84 -8.72 -22.97 -18.33
N GLY A 85 -8.36 -24.23 -18.11
CA GLY A 85 -8.81 -25.01 -16.98
C GLY A 85 -8.34 -24.49 -15.62
N VAL A 86 -7.13 -23.94 -15.51
CA VAL A 86 -6.64 -23.23 -14.32
C VAL A 86 -7.53 -22.01 -14.04
N TRP A 87 -7.79 -21.18 -15.05
CA TRP A 87 -8.63 -20.00 -14.90
C TRP A 87 -10.09 -20.36 -14.56
N VAL A 88 -10.66 -21.35 -15.23
CA VAL A 88 -12.01 -21.88 -14.96
C VAL A 88 -12.10 -22.42 -13.52
N SER A 89 -11.07 -23.12 -13.06
CA SER A 89 -11.01 -23.61 -11.67
C SER A 89 -10.99 -22.45 -10.67
N GLY A 90 -10.17 -21.42 -10.94
CA GLY A 90 -10.07 -20.22 -10.10
C GLY A 90 -11.38 -19.43 -10.05
N ILE A 91 -11.98 -19.13 -11.21
CA ILE A 91 -13.23 -18.36 -11.26
C ILE A 91 -14.39 -19.13 -10.64
N ALA A 92 -14.48 -20.45 -10.83
CA ALA A 92 -15.55 -21.26 -10.22
C ALA A 92 -15.49 -21.27 -8.69
N VAL A 93 -14.31 -21.51 -8.11
CA VAL A 93 -14.10 -21.52 -6.65
C VAL A 93 -14.41 -20.14 -6.07
N THR A 94 -13.82 -19.10 -6.64
CA THR A 94 -13.97 -17.74 -6.12
C THR A 94 -15.39 -17.19 -6.31
N MET A 95 -16.10 -17.54 -7.40
CA MET A 95 -17.50 -17.13 -7.58
C MET A 95 -18.44 -17.83 -6.61
N ALA A 96 -18.23 -19.12 -6.33
CA ALA A 96 -19.04 -19.82 -5.33
C ALA A 96 -18.93 -19.14 -3.96
N LEU A 97 -17.71 -18.77 -3.55
CA LEU A 97 -17.48 -18.03 -2.31
C LEU A 97 -18.03 -16.60 -2.38
N ALA A 98 -17.81 -15.88 -3.48
CA ALA A 98 -18.29 -14.52 -3.65
C ALA A 98 -19.82 -14.42 -3.59
N VAL A 99 -20.54 -15.33 -4.24
CA VAL A 99 -22.00 -15.42 -4.19
C VAL A 99 -22.46 -15.82 -2.79
N GLY A 100 -21.77 -16.75 -2.12
CA GLY A 100 -22.05 -17.12 -0.74
C GLY A 100 -21.92 -15.95 0.23
N PHE A 101 -20.82 -15.19 0.16
CA PHE A 101 -20.61 -14.00 0.99
C PHE A 101 -21.56 -12.86 0.63
N ALA A 102 -21.89 -12.68 -0.65
CA ALA A 102 -22.91 -11.71 -1.07
C ALA A 102 -24.28 -12.06 -0.49
N ALA A 103 -24.70 -13.33 -0.55
CA ALA A 103 -25.95 -13.78 0.03
C ALA A 103 -25.96 -13.60 1.55
N LEU A 104 -24.87 -13.96 2.23
CA LEU A 104 -24.71 -13.73 3.67
C LEU A 104 -24.84 -12.24 4.02
N LEU A 105 -24.19 -11.37 3.25
CA LEU A 105 -24.24 -9.92 3.48
C LEU A 105 -25.64 -9.35 3.23
N ILE A 106 -26.36 -9.84 2.21
CA ILE A 106 -27.75 -9.43 1.92
C ILE A 106 -28.70 -9.84 3.05
N VAL A 107 -28.60 -11.08 3.52
CA VAL A 107 -29.43 -11.60 4.62
C VAL A 107 -29.10 -10.88 5.93
N GLY A 108 -27.82 -10.66 6.19
CA GLY A 108 -27.33 -9.94 7.38
C GLY A 108 -27.44 -8.43 7.31
N ALA A 109 -27.88 -7.84 6.19
CA ALA A 109 -27.78 -6.39 5.96
C ALA A 109 -28.47 -5.54 7.04
N ASN A 110 -29.66 -5.96 7.50
CA ASN A 110 -30.38 -5.23 8.56
C ASN A 110 -29.64 -5.28 9.89
N TRP A 111 -29.13 -6.46 10.27
CA TRP A 111 -28.38 -6.64 11.51
C TRP A 111 -27.07 -5.85 11.48
N ILE A 112 -26.32 -5.93 10.38
CA ILE A 112 -25.07 -5.19 10.20
C ILE A 112 -25.32 -3.67 10.19
N ALA A 113 -26.36 -3.20 9.50
CA ALA A 113 -26.75 -1.79 9.51
C ALA A 113 -27.04 -1.32 10.94
N SER A 114 -27.85 -2.05 11.70
CA SER A 114 -28.17 -1.70 13.09
C SER A 114 -26.97 -1.74 14.04
N LEU A 115 -25.91 -2.47 13.67
CA LEU A 115 -24.74 -2.67 14.51
C LEU A 115 -23.63 -1.64 14.24
N LEU A 116 -23.46 -1.22 12.99
CA LEU A 116 -22.30 -0.45 12.54
C LEU A 116 -22.66 0.89 11.90
N PHE A 117 -23.93 1.15 11.59
CA PHE A 117 -24.36 2.33 10.85
C PHE A 117 -25.42 3.10 11.64
N GLU A 118 -25.57 4.39 11.35
CA GLU A 118 -26.53 5.27 12.03
C GLU A 118 -27.76 5.54 11.16
N THR A 119 -27.67 5.34 9.84
CA THR A 119 -28.77 5.62 8.91
C THR A 119 -29.48 4.37 8.39
N ASP A 120 -30.81 4.46 8.21
CA ASP A 120 -31.62 3.39 7.61
C ASP A 120 -31.24 3.10 6.15
N VAL A 121 -30.70 4.11 5.45
CA VAL A 121 -30.23 4.00 4.06
C VAL A 121 -29.05 3.02 3.94
N ALA A 122 -28.33 2.77 5.05
CA ALA A 122 -27.22 1.84 5.11
C ALA A 122 -27.61 0.42 4.67
N VAL A 123 -28.83 -0.05 4.95
CA VAL A 123 -29.29 -1.39 4.50
C VAL A 123 -29.24 -1.51 2.98
N THR A 124 -29.73 -0.48 2.27
CA THR A 124 -29.70 -0.43 0.81
C THR A 124 -28.26 -0.37 0.31
N PHE A 125 -27.43 0.47 0.93
CA PHE A 125 -26.01 0.57 0.60
C PHE A 125 -25.27 -0.77 0.75
N ILE A 126 -25.45 -1.48 1.87
CA ILE A 126 -24.86 -2.80 2.13
C ILE A 126 -25.30 -3.82 1.08
N ARG A 127 -26.58 -3.85 0.72
CA ARG A 127 -27.10 -4.76 -0.32
C ARG A 127 -26.50 -4.48 -1.69
N VAL A 128 -26.34 -3.20 -2.05
CA VAL A 128 -25.68 -2.83 -3.32
C VAL A 128 -24.21 -3.28 -3.31
N LEU A 129 -23.49 -3.07 -2.21
CA LEU A 129 -22.12 -3.56 -2.06
C LEU A 129 -22.03 -5.09 -2.14
N ALA A 130 -23.00 -5.81 -1.56
CA ALA A 130 -23.05 -7.26 -1.64
C ALA A 130 -23.15 -7.75 -3.09
N VAL A 131 -23.98 -7.10 -3.91
CA VAL A 131 -24.11 -7.41 -5.34
C VAL A 131 -22.82 -7.11 -6.10
N ALA A 132 -21.98 -6.17 -5.63
CA ALA A 132 -20.69 -5.87 -6.25
C ALA A 132 -19.63 -6.96 -6.01
N ILE A 133 -19.73 -7.75 -4.94
CA ILE A 133 -18.70 -8.74 -4.53
C ILE A 133 -18.34 -9.71 -5.67
N PRO A 134 -19.29 -10.40 -6.35
CA PRO A 134 -18.95 -11.31 -7.45
C PRO A 134 -18.22 -10.63 -8.60
N PHE A 135 -18.59 -9.39 -8.94
CA PHE A 135 -17.93 -8.66 -10.04
C PHE A 135 -16.52 -8.23 -9.67
N ILE A 136 -16.30 -7.76 -8.45
CA ILE A 136 -14.95 -7.39 -7.96
C ILE A 136 -14.03 -8.61 -7.92
N VAL A 137 -14.53 -9.74 -7.42
CA VAL A 137 -13.78 -11.00 -7.33
C VAL A 137 -13.50 -11.54 -8.75
N GLY A 138 -14.50 -11.52 -9.63
CA GLY A 138 -14.36 -11.93 -11.02
C GLY A 138 -13.33 -11.08 -11.76
N PHE A 139 -13.37 -9.76 -11.57
CA PHE A 139 -12.38 -8.82 -12.10
C PHE A 139 -10.96 -9.20 -11.64
N ARG A 140 -10.76 -9.43 -10.34
CA ARG A 140 -9.44 -9.82 -9.80
C ARG A 140 -8.93 -11.14 -10.36
N VAL A 141 -9.79 -12.13 -10.59
CA VAL A 141 -9.40 -13.41 -11.20
C VAL A 141 -9.07 -13.25 -12.69
N ALA A 142 -9.82 -12.43 -13.44
CA ALA A 142 -9.48 -12.10 -14.83
C ALA A 142 -8.12 -11.40 -14.93
N ILE A 143 -7.84 -10.43 -14.04
CA ILE A 143 -6.54 -9.77 -13.93
C ILE A 143 -5.43 -10.75 -13.56
N SER A 144 -5.68 -11.73 -12.68
CA SER A 144 -4.73 -12.81 -12.41
C SER A 144 -4.46 -13.69 -13.63
N GLY A 145 -5.47 -13.92 -14.47
CA GLY A 145 -5.33 -14.57 -15.77
C GLY A 145 -4.38 -13.81 -16.70
N ILE A 146 -4.61 -12.51 -16.86
CA ILE A 146 -3.79 -11.61 -17.69
C ILE A 146 -2.33 -11.59 -17.17
N ARG A 147 -2.15 -11.53 -15.84
CA ARG A 147 -0.82 -11.62 -15.21
C ARG A 147 -0.12 -12.94 -15.47
N GLY A 148 -0.84 -14.06 -15.54
CA GLY A 148 -0.27 -15.36 -15.88
C GLY A 148 0.25 -15.45 -17.30
N TYR A 149 -0.19 -14.56 -18.19
CA TYR A 149 0.34 -14.38 -19.55
C TYR A 149 1.43 -13.28 -19.61
N GLU A 150 1.86 -12.76 -18.47
CA GLU A 150 2.88 -11.71 -18.34
C GLU A 150 2.56 -10.42 -19.12
N ASN A 151 1.28 -10.23 -19.48
CA ASN A 151 0.84 -9.06 -20.21
C ASN A 151 0.63 -7.89 -19.25
N THR A 152 1.71 -7.17 -18.98
CA THR A 152 1.73 -5.99 -18.09
C THR A 152 0.84 -4.88 -18.61
N VAL A 153 0.76 -4.66 -19.92
CA VAL A 153 -0.05 -3.59 -20.54
C VAL A 153 -1.54 -3.77 -20.24
N PHE A 154 -2.13 -4.92 -20.57
CA PHE A 154 -3.56 -5.16 -20.34
C PHE A 154 -3.91 -5.13 -18.86
N ARG A 155 -3.01 -5.63 -18.01
CA ARG A 155 -3.16 -5.59 -16.57
C ARG A 155 -3.18 -4.14 -16.07
N THR A 156 -2.16 -3.34 -16.40
CA THR A 156 -2.04 -1.95 -15.96
C THR A 156 -3.18 -1.09 -16.47
N VAL A 157 -3.56 -1.23 -17.74
CA VAL A 157 -4.69 -0.49 -18.33
C VAL A 157 -6.01 -0.84 -17.62
N ALA A 158 -6.30 -2.11 -17.37
CA ALA A 158 -7.55 -2.48 -16.72
C ALA A 158 -7.56 -2.17 -15.20
N GLN A 159 -6.49 -2.50 -14.48
CA GLN A 159 -6.41 -2.43 -13.02
C GLN A 159 -6.02 -1.06 -12.47
N ASP A 160 -5.04 -0.40 -13.09
CA ASP A 160 -4.43 0.81 -12.55
C ASP A 160 -4.95 2.08 -13.24
N PHE A 161 -5.62 1.94 -14.39
CA PHE A 161 -6.22 3.05 -15.14
C PHE A 161 -7.74 2.96 -15.23
N ILE A 162 -8.32 1.99 -15.94
CA ILE A 162 -9.77 1.96 -16.18
C ILE A 162 -10.54 1.83 -14.85
N ASP A 163 -10.18 0.89 -13.98
CA ASP A 163 -10.91 0.64 -12.73
C ASP A 163 -10.99 1.85 -11.79
N PRO A 164 -9.88 2.46 -11.33
CA PRO A 164 -9.97 3.56 -10.39
C PRO A 164 -10.60 4.82 -11.01
N PHE A 165 -10.27 5.19 -12.23
CA PHE A 165 -10.82 6.41 -12.85
C PHE A 165 -12.30 6.28 -13.19
N LEU A 166 -12.74 5.12 -13.68
CA LEU A 166 -14.16 4.85 -13.90
C LEU A 166 -14.92 4.87 -12.57
N ARG A 167 -14.38 4.23 -11.53
CA ARG A 167 -14.99 4.21 -10.20
C ARG A 167 -15.14 5.61 -9.61
N ILE A 168 -14.07 6.42 -9.64
CA ILE A 168 -14.11 7.82 -9.18
C ILE A 168 -15.17 8.62 -9.95
N GLY A 169 -15.18 8.53 -11.28
CA GLY A 169 -16.14 9.25 -12.12
C GLY A 169 -17.59 8.87 -11.82
N LEU A 170 -17.88 7.58 -11.68
CA LEU A 170 -19.22 7.09 -11.36
C LEU A 170 -19.65 7.49 -9.94
N ILE A 171 -18.76 7.37 -8.95
CA ILE A 171 -19.07 7.77 -7.57
C ILE A 171 -19.36 9.28 -7.52
N ALA A 172 -18.50 10.11 -8.12
CA ALA A 172 -18.72 11.55 -8.17
C ALA A 172 -20.05 11.90 -8.85
N LEU A 173 -20.34 11.28 -9.99
CA LEU A 173 -21.60 11.47 -10.72
C LEU A 173 -22.82 11.18 -9.85
N PHE A 174 -22.87 10.03 -9.17
CA PHE A 174 -24.02 9.65 -8.35
C PHE A 174 -24.12 10.41 -7.03
N ILE A 175 -23.00 10.86 -6.45
CA ILE A 175 -23.04 11.74 -5.27
C ILE A 175 -23.64 13.09 -5.67
N LEU A 176 -23.19 13.67 -6.79
CA LEU A 176 -23.73 14.93 -7.32
C LEU A 176 -25.20 14.80 -7.76
N ALA A 177 -25.66 13.59 -8.11
CA ALA A 177 -27.06 13.29 -8.36
C ALA A 177 -27.91 13.13 -7.08
N GLY A 178 -27.31 13.30 -5.89
CA GLY A 178 -28.03 13.31 -4.61
C GLY A 178 -28.28 11.93 -3.99
N MET A 179 -27.59 10.87 -4.44
CA MET A 179 -27.80 9.51 -3.93
C MET A 179 -27.12 9.23 -2.57
N GLY A 180 -26.44 10.23 -1.97
CA GLY A 180 -25.79 10.11 -0.67
C GLY A 180 -24.78 8.96 -0.61
N ILE A 181 -24.77 8.18 0.47
CA ILE A 181 -23.87 7.04 0.66
C ILE A 181 -24.09 5.91 -0.37
N VAL A 182 -25.33 5.76 -0.89
CA VAL A 182 -25.67 4.72 -1.88
C VAL A 182 -24.94 4.96 -3.19
N ALA A 183 -24.60 6.22 -3.50
CA ALA A 183 -23.79 6.59 -4.65
C ALA A 183 -22.46 5.82 -4.69
N ALA A 184 -21.79 5.68 -3.55
CA ALA A 184 -20.54 4.93 -3.46
C ALA A 184 -20.78 3.46 -3.80
N GLY A 185 -21.83 2.85 -3.26
CA GLY A 185 -22.17 1.45 -3.54
C GLY A 185 -22.46 1.20 -5.01
N VAL A 186 -23.30 2.05 -5.62
CA VAL A 186 -23.66 1.94 -7.04
C VAL A 186 -22.45 2.21 -7.94
N GLY A 187 -21.63 3.21 -7.62
CA GLY A 187 -20.40 3.50 -8.33
C GLY A 187 -19.42 2.33 -8.31
N TYR A 188 -19.23 1.70 -7.15
CA TYR A 188 -18.43 0.47 -7.02
C TYR A 188 -19.00 -0.70 -7.83
N LEU A 189 -20.32 -0.92 -7.76
CA LEU A 189 -20.99 -2.00 -8.49
C LEU A 189 -20.83 -1.84 -10.02
N LEU A 190 -21.17 -0.66 -10.55
CA LEU A 190 -21.12 -0.40 -11.99
C LEU A 190 -19.69 -0.38 -12.51
N ALA A 191 -18.73 0.19 -11.76
CA ALA A 191 -17.33 0.10 -12.10
C ALA A 191 -16.85 -1.35 -12.14
N ALA A 192 -17.18 -2.15 -11.12
CA ALA A 192 -16.80 -3.56 -11.06
C ALA A 192 -17.39 -4.39 -12.19
N ILE A 193 -18.64 -4.16 -12.58
CA ILE A 193 -19.26 -4.81 -13.75
C ILE A 193 -18.48 -4.44 -15.02
N ALA A 194 -18.26 -3.16 -15.27
CA ALA A 194 -17.58 -2.68 -16.46
C ALA A 194 -16.13 -3.19 -16.53
N THR A 195 -15.38 -3.14 -15.42
CA THR A 195 -13.98 -3.57 -15.38
C THR A 195 -13.85 -5.08 -15.45
N PHE A 196 -14.78 -5.83 -14.85
CA PHE A 196 -14.86 -7.28 -15.05
C PHE A 196 -15.06 -7.64 -16.53
N VAL A 197 -15.96 -6.94 -17.23
CA VAL A 197 -16.17 -7.14 -18.68
C VAL A 197 -14.89 -6.81 -19.46
N VAL A 198 -14.29 -5.64 -19.23
CA VAL A 198 -13.05 -5.22 -19.91
C VAL A 198 -11.91 -6.21 -19.67
N ALA A 199 -11.66 -6.61 -18.42
CA ALA A 199 -10.62 -7.57 -18.09
C ALA A 199 -10.88 -8.95 -18.72
N THR A 200 -12.15 -9.38 -18.77
CA THR A 200 -12.52 -10.64 -19.42
C THR A 200 -12.32 -10.57 -20.94
N LEU A 201 -12.62 -9.43 -21.57
CA LEU A 201 -12.36 -9.21 -23.01
C LEU A 201 -10.86 -9.21 -23.31
N PHE A 202 -10.05 -8.54 -22.48
CA PHE A 202 -8.59 -8.57 -22.60
C PHE A 202 -8.03 -9.97 -22.40
N LEU A 203 -8.50 -10.70 -21.39
CA LEU A 203 -8.10 -12.08 -21.17
C LEU A 203 -8.49 -12.96 -22.36
N ASN A 204 -9.70 -12.79 -22.92
CA ASN A 204 -10.16 -13.56 -24.08
C ASN A 204 -9.30 -13.35 -25.34
N ARG A 205 -8.61 -12.21 -25.46
CA ARG A 205 -7.62 -11.98 -26.53
C ARG A 205 -6.32 -12.75 -26.33
N LEU A 206 -5.94 -13.04 -25.08
CA LEU A 206 -4.74 -13.80 -24.73
C LEU A 206 -5.01 -15.31 -24.69
N MET A 207 -6.19 -15.67 -24.22
CA MET A 207 -6.65 -17.03 -24.00
C MET A 207 -8.14 -17.07 -24.31
N PRO A 208 -8.57 -17.58 -25.49
CA PRO A 208 -9.98 -17.72 -25.81
C PRO A 208 -10.69 -18.45 -24.67
N LEU A 209 -11.73 -17.85 -24.12
CA LEU A 209 -12.41 -18.38 -22.93
C LEU A 209 -13.43 -19.48 -23.27
N ARG A 210 -13.72 -19.67 -24.56
CA ARG A 210 -14.62 -20.71 -25.08
C ARG A 210 -13.82 -21.88 -25.64
N GLY A 211 -14.25 -23.11 -25.31
CA GLY A 211 -13.73 -24.37 -25.83
C GLY A 211 -13.42 -25.39 -24.71
N ALA A 212 -12.78 -26.50 -25.06
CA ALA A 212 -12.39 -27.55 -24.12
C ALA A 212 -11.45 -27.04 -23.02
N TYR A 213 -11.52 -27.62 -21.83
CA TYR A 213 -10.67 -27.26 -20.70
C TYR A 213 -10.43 -28.47 -19.80
N ARG A 214 -9.29 -28.47 -19.10
CA ARG A 214 -8.91 -29.51 -18.13
C ARG A 214 -8.70 -28.88 -16.76
N THR A 215 -9.59 -29.16 -15.81
CA THR A 215 -9.58 -28.49 -14.51
C THR A 215 -8.41 -28.91 -13.64
N HIS A 216 -7.82 -27.94 -12.94
CA HIS A 216 -6.68 -28.14 -12.02
C HIS A 216 -7.01 -27.71 -10.59
N THR A 217 -8.29 -27.82 -10.20
CA THR A 217 -8.84 -27.28 -8.95
C THR A 217 -8.08 -27.75 -7.71
N ARG A 218 -7.73 -29.03 -7.62
CA ARG A 218 -7.04 -29.59 -6.44
C ARG A 218 -5.65 -28.98 -6.25
N GLU A 219 -4.88 -28.90 -7.33
CA GLU A 219 -3.53 -28.33 -7.30
C GLU A 219 -3.58 -26.83 -6.97
N LEU A 220 -4.50 -26.12 -7.62
CA LEU A 220 -4.73 -24.70 -7.41
C LEU A 220 -5.08 -24.40 -5.94
N ILE A 221 -6.07 -25.08 -5.37
CA ILE A 221 -6.51 -24.86 -3.98
C ILE A 221 -5.40 -25.25 -3.00
N ARG A 222 -4.69 -26.36 -3.22
CA ARG A 222 -3.60 -26.79 -2.33
C ARG A 222 -2.50 -25.73 -2.20
N PHE A 223 -2.19 -25.03 -3.30
CA PHE A 223 -1.25 -23.92 -3.28
C PHE A 223 -1.86 -22.63 -2.72
N SER A 224 -3.10 -22.30 -3.08
CA SER A 224 -3.74 -21.03 -2.75
C SER A 224 -4.27 -20.93 -1.32
N ALA A 225 -4.76 -22.03 -0.73
CA ALA A 225 -5.42 -22.01 0.57
C ALA A 225 -4.51 -21.50 1.71
N PRO A 226 -3.24 -21.89 1.83
CA PRO A 226 -2.35 -21.34 2.86
C PRO A 226 -2.12 -19.83 2.72
N LEU A 227 -2.15 -19.29 1.50
CA LEU A 227 -1.92 -17.88 1.21
C LEU A 227 -3.09 -16.99 1.67
N VAL A 228 -4.27 -17.58 1.88
CA VAL A 228 -5.44 -16.88 2.42
C VAL A 228 -5.14 -16.31 3.78
N VAL A 229 -4.48 -17.08 4.65
CA VAL A 229 -4.19 -16.67 6.03
C VAL A 229 -3.37 -15.39 6.04
N SER A 230 -2.27 -15.33 5.29
CA SER A 230 -1.42 -14.14 5.22
C SER A 230 -2.16 -12.94 4.64
N THR A 231 -3.00 -13.15 3.62
CA THR A 231 -3.76 -12.08 2.97
C THR A 231 -4.85 -11.54 3.90
N VAL A 232 -5.56 -12.42 4.60
CA VAL A 232 -6.61 -12.09 5.56
C VAL A 232 -6.04 -11.34 6.75
N VAL A 233 -4.93 -11.82 7.34
CA VAL A 233 -4.26 -11.13 8.46
C VAL A 233 -3.82 -9.73 8.03
N GLY A 234 -3.25 -9.58 6.82
CA GLY A 234 -2.87 -8.28 6.29
C GLY A 234 -4.05 -7.33 6.10
N VAL A 235 -5.17 -7.81 5.58
CA VAL A 235 -6.38 -6.97 5.42
C VAL A 235 -6.98 -6.61 6.78
N LEU A 236 -7.07 -7.57 7.70
CA LEU A 236 -7.54 -7.34 9.06
C LEU A 236 -6.71 -6.26 9.74
N LEU A 237 -5.39 -6.31 9.66
CA LEU A 237 -4.51 -5.27 10.22
C LEU A 237 -4.86 -3.85 9.74
N THR A 238 -5.31 -3.70 8.50
CA THR A 238 -5.64 -2.38 7.93
C THR A 238 -7.09 -1.96 8.06
N GLN A 239 -8.01 -2.89 8.35
CA GLN A 239 -9.46 -2.63 8.38
C GLN A 239 -10.08 -2.75 9.77
N THR A 240 -9.37 -3.35 10.73
CA THR A 240 -9.87 -3.57 12.10
C THR A 240 -10.26 -2.26 12.76
N ASP A 241 -9.41 -1.22 12.66
CA ASP A 241 -9.66 0.09 13.26
C ASP A 241 -11.00 0.69 12.78
N THR A 242 -11.24 0.70 11.47
CA THR A 242 -12.48 1.25 10.87
C THR A 242 -13.72 0.50 11.32
N LEU A 243 -13.66 -0.84 11.34
CA LEU A 243 -14.79 -1.67 11.77
C LEU A 243 -15.07 -1.53 13.27
N MET A 244 -14.02 -1.46 14.10
CA MET A 244 -14.16 -1.27 15.54
C MET A 244 -14.63 0.14 15.89
N LEU A 245 -14.18 1.17 15.17
CA LEU A 245 -14.73 2.51 15.30
C LEU A 245 -16.22 2.54 14.93
N GLY A 246 -16.62 1.88 13.83
CA GLY A 246 -18.04 1.78 13.45
C GLY A 246 -18.91 1.08 14.49
N TYR A 247 -18.34 0.18 15.31
CA TYR A 247 -19.05 -0.47 16.41
C TYR A 247 -19.09 0.37 17.70
N PHE A 248 -17.99 1.03 18.06
CA PHE A 248 -17.86 1.72 19.36
C PHE A 248 -18.19 3.21 19.33
N ARG A 249 -18.14 3.84 18.15
CA ARG A 249 -18.15 5.30 17.97
C ARG A 249 -19.05 5.69 16.81
N SER A 250 -19.24 7.00 16.64
CA SER A 250 -20.09 7.53 15.59
C SER A 250 -19.43 7.43 14.21
N SER A 251 -20.28 7.48 13.19
CA SER A 251 -19.85 7.51 11.78
C SER A 251 -18.97 8.73 11.50
N ALA A 252 -19.22 9.89 12.12
CA ALA A 252 -18.32 11.05 12.03
C ALA A 252 -16.87 10.72 12.43
N GLU A 253 -16.67 10.04 13.58
CA GLU A 253 -15.33 9.67 14.03
C GLU A 253 -14.66 8.71 13.05
N VAL A 254 -15.42 7.78 12.47
CA VAL A 254 -14.92 6.88 11.43
C VAL A 254 -14.51 7.67 10.18
N GLY A 255 -15.29 8.68 9.78
CA GLY A 255 -14.98 9.56 8.67
C GLY A 255 -13.71 10.38 8.88
N LEU A 256 -13.54 10.96 10.08
CA LEU A 256 -12.33 11.67 10.48
C LEU A 256 -11.09 10.76 10.42
N TYR A 257 -11.18 9.56 10.99
CA TYR A 257 -10.11 8.55 10.92
C TYR A 257 -9.79 8.17 9.47
N SER A 258 -10.82 7.89 8.68
CA SER A 258 -10.70 7.44 7.28
C SER A 258 -10.22 8.55 6.33
N ALA A 259 -10.21 9.81 6.76
CA ALA A 259 -9.58 10.92 6.04
C ALA A 259 -8.09 11.05 6.40
N ALA A 260 -7.74 10.90 7.67
CA ALA A 260 -6.36 10.99 8.14
C ALA A 260 -5.48 9.79 7.71
N TYR A 261 -6.01 8.58 7.80
CA TYR A 261 -5.28 7.34 7.50
C TYR A 261 -4.64 7.31 6.10
N PRO A 262 -5.34 7.59 4.99
CA PRO A 262 -4.73 7.54 3.65
C PRO A 262 -3.64 8.59 3.47
N LEU A 263 -3.74 9.77 4.12
CA LEU A 263 -2.68 10.79 4.11
C LEU A 263 -1.41 10.26 4.80
N ALA A 264 -1.55 9.68 5.99
CA ALA A 264 -0.43 9.13 6.75
C ALA A 264 0.20 7.92 6.06
N SER A 265 -0.62 6.97 5.57
CA SER A 265 -0.13 5.77 4.87
C SER A 265 0.56 6.11 3.53
N GLY A 266 0.27 7.28 2.96
CA GLY A 266 0.95 7.81 1.77
C GLY A 266 2.46 7.97 1.96
N LEU A 267 2.95 8.07 3.19
CA LEU A 267 4.40 8.06 3.49
C LEU A 267 5.10 6.79 3.01
N LEU A 268 4.39 5.66 2.90
CA LEU A 268 4.95 4.39 2.40
C LEU A 268 5.09 4.34 0.87
N VAL A 269 4.61 5.35 0.13
CA VAL A 269 4.80 5.40 -1.33
C VAL A 269 6.28 5.44 -1.70
N VAL A 270 7.09 6.15 -0.92
CA VAL A 270 8.55 6.22 -1.10
C VAL A 270 9.17 4.83 -0.96
N LEU A 271 8.77 4.07 0.07
CA LEU A 271 9.21 2.70 0.25
C LEU A 271 8.98 1.93 -1.05
N GLY A 272 7.76 1.99 -1.59
CA GLY A 272 7.33 1.36 -2.85
C GLY A 272 8.30 1.54 -4.03
N ALA A 273 8.84 2.74 -4.23
CA ALA A 273 9.79 3.05 -5.31
C ALA A 273 11.07 2.20 -5.25
N PHE A 274 11.57 1.90 -4.04
CA PHE A 274 12.77 1.07 -3.86
C PHE A 274 12.52 -0.43 -3.99
N GLY A 275 11.28 -0.90 -4.14
CA GLY A 275 10.96 -2.33 -3.95
C GLY A 275 11.07 -3.22 -5.14
N PHE A 276 10.93 -2.66 -6.34
CA PHE A 276 10.76 -3.48 -7.52
C PHE A 276 11.98 -4.38 -7.77
N LEU A 277 13.19 -3.83 -7.60
CA LEU A 277 14.43 -4.58 -7.76
C LEU A 277 15.03 -5.09 -6.44
N TYR A 278 14.56 -4.62 -5.29
CA TYR A 278 15.16 -4.94 -4.00
C TYR A 278 15.19 -6.44 -3.72
N LEU A 279 14.03 -7.11 -3.79
CA LEU A 279 13.92 -8.53 -3.45
C LEU A 279 14.77 -9.42 -4.39
N PRO A 280 14.74 -9.25 -5.73
CA PRO A 280 15.63 -9.98 -6.63
C PRO A 280 17.12 -9.76 -6.34
N ILE A 281 17.54 -8.53 -6.04
CA ILE A 281 18.95 -8.22 -5.74
C ILE A 281 19.36 -8.86 -4.41
N ALA A 282 18.58 -8.66 -3.35
CA ALA A 282 18.85 -9.24 -2.04
C ALA A 282 18.90 -10.78 -2.06
N SER A 283 18.02 -11.42 -2.85
CA SER A 283 18.00 -12.88 -2.99
C SER A 283 19.24 -13.41 -3.73
N ARG A 284 19.76 -12.66 -4.71
CA ARG A 284 21.00 -13.03 -5.40
C ARG A 284 22.21 -12.91 -4.48
N LEU A 285 22.34 -11.78 -3.77
CA LEU A 285 23.43 -11.56 -2.81
C LEU A 285 23.43 -12.63 -1.70
N ASP A 286 22.26 -13.01 -1.18
CA ASP A 286 22.14 -14.11 -0.21
C ASP A 286 22.53 -15.47 -0.81
N SER A 287 22.11 -15.75 -2.06
CA SER A 287 22.51 -16.97 -2.79
C SER A 287 24.03 -17.05 -3.01
N ASP A 288 24.69 -15.91 -3.18
CA ASP A 288 26.14 -15.81 -3.33
C ASP A 288 26.88 -15.90 -1.97
N GLY A 289 26.13 -15.98 -0.86
CA GLY A 289 26.65 -16.03 0.50
C GLY A 289 27.17 -14.68 1.01
N ASP A 290 26.93 -13.60 0.29
CA ASP A 290 27.44 -12.25 0.61
C ASP A 290 26.50 -11.52 1.57
N ARG A 291 26.58 -11.92 2.84
CA ARG A 291 25.77 -11.35 3.91
C ARG A 291 26.00 -9.85 4.10
N ALA A 292 27.25 -9.41 3.94
CA ALA A 292 27.64 -8.03 4.12
C ALA A 292 26.97 -7.15 3.05
N ALA A 293 26.96 -7.60 1.79
CA ALA A 293 26.26 -6.88 0.74
C ALA A 293 24.74 -6.79 0.95
N VAL A 294 24.10 -7.83 1.54
CA VAL A 294 22.68 -7.77 1.93
C VAL A 294 22.44 -6.74 3.04
N ASP A 295 23.35 -6.65 4.02
CA ASP A 295 23.30 -5.65 5.08
C ASP A 295 23.47 -4.23 4.51
N ASP A 296 24.47 -4.03 3.66
CA ASP A 296 24.77 -2.73 3.05
C ASP A 296 23.63 -2.20 2.18
N ILE A 297 23.03 -3.05 1.33
CA ILE A 297 21.89 -2.63 0.51
C ILE A 297 20.67 -2.34 1.40
N TYR A 298 20.46 -3.11 2.46
CA TYR A 298 19.36 -2.86 3.40
C TYR A 298 19.55 -1.55 4.17
N ALA A 299 20.73 -1.30 4.73
CA ALA A 299 21.05 -0.08 5.45
C ALA A 299 20.97 1.16 4.54
N THR A 300 21.58 1.11 3.36
CA THR A 300 21.59 2.21 2.39
C THR A 300 20.17 2.55 1.94
N THR A 301 19.39 1.55 1.52
CA THR A 301 18.00 1.79 1.08
C THR A 301 17.12 2.29 2.21
N THR A 302 17.29 1.77 3.43
CA THR A 302 16.53 2.22 4.61
C THR A 302 16.84 3.68 4.96
N LYS A 303 18.12 4.07 4.93
CA LYS A 303 18.56 5.45 5.15
C LYS A 303 17.92 6.40 4.13
N TRP A 304 17.95 6.06 2.86
CA TRP A 304 17.36 6.92 1.81
C TRP A 304 15.83 6.98 1.88
N VAL A 305 15.15 5.87 2.20
CA VAL A 305 13.71 5.89 2.46
C VAL A 305 13.39 6.81 3.63
N TYR A 306 14.16 6.75 4.72
CA TYR A 306 14.01 7.66 5.86
C TYR A 306 14.15 9.13 5.43
N VAL A 307 15.26 9.47 4.76
CA VAL A 307 15.58 10.85 4.34
C VAL A 307 14.52 11.42 3.38
N VAL A 308 14.08 10.64 2.40
CA VAL A 308 13.10 11.09 1.39
C VAL A 308 11.69 11.18 1.97
N THR A 309 11.35 10.34 2.94
CA THR A 309 10.02 10.35 3.59
C THR A 309 9.90 11.45 4.65
N PHE A 310 11.01 11.84 5.28
CA PHE A 310 11.04 12.79 6.40
C PHE A 310 10.38 14.16 6.11
N PRO A 311 10.58 14.82 4.96
CA PRO A 311 9.90 16.07 4.62
C PRO A 311 8.38 15.96 4.59
N ALA A 312 7.86 14.89 4.00
CA ALA A 312 6.43 14.63 3.95
C ALA A 312 5.88 14.31 5.36
N PHE A 313 6.64 13.56 6.17
CA PHE A 313 6.32 13.34 7.58
C PHE A 313 6.23 14.66 8.36
N LEU A 314 7.23 15.54 8.25
CA LEU A 314 7.23 16.85 8.92
C LEU A 314 6.01 17.68 8.52
N LEU A 315 5.65 17.68 7.24
CA LEU A 315 4.47 18.38 6.74
C LEU A 315 3.18 17.88 7.41
N LEU A 316 2.98 16.55 7.46
CA LEU A 316 1.79 15.94 8.09
C LEU A 316 1.77 16.09 9.61
N PHE A 317 2.94 16.05 10.24
CA PHE A 317 3.08 16.17 11.69
C PHE A 317 2.88 17.60 12.18
N ALA A 318 3.40 18.58 11.46
CA ALA A 318 3.44 19.98 11.86
C ALA A 318 2.23 20.80 11.41
N PHE A 319 1.69 20.49 10.23
CA PHE A 319 0.56 21.23 9.64
C PHE A 319 -0.65 20.32 9.37
N PRO A 320 -1.07 19.45 10.32
CA PRO A 320 -2.10 18.44 10.05
C PRO A 320 -3.45 19.06 9.66
N ALA A 321 -3.85 20.15 10.33
CA ALA A 321 -5.11 20.83 10.07
C ALA A 321 -5.14 21.50 8.68
N ASP A 322 -4.03 22.11 8.26
CA ASP A 322 -3.92 22.74 6.95
C ASP A 322 -3.95 21.68 5.84
N VAL A 323 -3.22 20.57 6.00
CA VAL A 323 -3.24 19.46 5.03
C VAL A 323 -4.65 18.89 4.92
N LEU A 324 -5.33 18.60 6.04
CA LEU A 324 -6.71 18.09 6.02
C LEU A 324 -7.68 19.08 5.38
N ARG A 325 -7.56 20.37 5.68
CA ARG A 325 -8.37 21.43 5.06
C ARG A 325 -8.15 21.48 3.55
N ILE A 326 -6.90 21.41 3.10
CA ILE A 326 -6.53 21.46 1.69
C ILE A 326 -7.02 20.21 0.96
N VAL A 327 -6.93 19.03 1.57
CA VAL A 327 -7.26 17.78 0.87
C VAL A 327 -8.73 17.44 0.98
N PHE A 328 -9.29 17.40 2.20
CA PHE A 328 -10.66 16.93 2.47
C PHE A 328 -11.66 18.05 2.74
N GLY A 329 -11.20 19.22 3.21
CA GLY A 329 -12.07 20.35 3.53
C GLY A 329 -12.11 20.68 5.02
N VAL A 330 -12.79 21.78 5.37
CA VAL A 330 -12.77 22.32 6.75
C VAL A 330 -13.41 21.38 7.77
N ASP A 331 -14.41 20.60 7.37
CA ASP A 331 -15.15 19.68 8.25
C ASP A 331 -14.28 18.52 8.75
N TYR A 332 -13.15 18.25 8.08
CA TYR A 332 -12.22 17.18 8.45
C TYR A 332 -11.06 17.67 9.34
N THR A 333 -10.99 18.96 9.65
CA THR A 333 -9.88 19.53 10.45
C THR A 333 -9.81 18.97 11.87
N ALA A 334 -10.91 18.43 12.43
CA ALA A 334 -10.91 17.72 13.70
C ALA A 334 -10.00 16.48 13.70
N ALA A 335 -9.78 15.86 12.53
CA ALA A 335 -8.84 14.75 12.37
C ALA A 335 -7.36 15.16 12.53
N ALA A 336 -7.08 16.47 12.68
CA ALA A 336 -5.74 16.96 12.95
C ALA A 336 -5.15 16.47 14.29
N SER A 337 -6.00 15.98 15.19
CA SER A 337 -5.58 15.34 16.44
C SER A 337 -5.03 13.92 16.25
N VAL A 338 -5.42 13.20 15.19
CA VAL A 338 -4.98 11.82 14.92
C VAL A 338 -3.95 11.72 13.80
N LEU A 339 -3.97 12.65 12.82
CA LEU A 339 -3.06 12.62 11.68
C LEU A 339 -1.57 12.59 12.08
N PRO A 340 -1.09 13.41 13.03
CA PRO A 340 0.31 13.34 13.48
C PRO A 340 0.67 11.99 14.12
N ILE A 341 -0.26 11.39 14.87
CA ILE A 341 -0.07 10.08 15.52
C ILE A 341 0.14 9.02 14.44
N LEU A 342 -0.76 8.93 13.46
CA LEU A 342 -0.64 8.02 12.34
C LEU A 342 0.62 8.29 11.50
N ALA A 343 0.94 9.56 11.26
CA ALA A 343 2.14 9.96 10.52
C ALA A 343 3.42 9.46 11.20
N VAL A 344 3.50 9.51 12.53
CA VAL A 344 4.62 8.91 13.29
C VAL A 344 4.70 7.40 13.06
N GLY A 345 3.59 6.66 13.16
CA GLY A 345 3.60 5.21 12.95
C GLY A 345 4.02 4.80 11.54
N PHE A 346 3.48 5.46 10.51
CA PHE A 346 3.85 5.20 9.13
C PHE A 346 5.27 5.66 8.79
N PHE A 347 5.74 6.76 9.39
CA PHE A 347 7.12 7.19 9.26
C PHE A 347 8.10 6.19 9.91
N LEU A 348 7.79 5.67 11.11
CA LEU A 348 8.59 4.62 11.75
C LEU A 348 8.58 3.32 10.95
N SER A 349 7.46 3.01 10.29
CA SER A 349 7.38 1.87 9.36
C SER A 349 8.27 2.09 8.13
N ALA A 350 8.30 3.30 7.57
CA ALA A 350 9.23 3.66 6.51
C ALA A 350 10.70 3.63 6.98
N ALA A 351 10.95 4.04 8.23
CA ALA A 351 12.27 4.01 8.87
C ALA A 351 12.80 2.60 9.16
N ALA A 352 11.92 1.59 9.22
CA ALA A 352 12.34 0.18 9.25
C ALA A 352 12.79 -0.33 7.87
N GLY A 353 12.50 0.44 6.80
CA GLY A 353 12.94 0.16 5.44
C GLY A 353 12.32 -1.09 4.86
N ARG A 354 13.12 -1.86 4.12
CA ARG A 354 12.71 -3.08 3.39
C ARG A 354 12.93 -4.36 4.20
N ASP A 355 12.70 -4.27 5.51
CA ASP A 355 12.94 -5.35 6.48
C ASP A 355 12.22 -6.67 6.12
N ARG A 356 10.95 -6.58 5.68
CA ARG A 356 10.14 -7.72 5.26
C ARG A 356 10.67 -8.38 3.99
N GLU A 357 11.04 -7.60 2.99
CA GLU A 357 11.62 -8.11 1.76
C GLU A 357 13.00 -8.70 1.99
N THR A 358 13.82 -8.09 2.86
CA THR A 358 15.09 -8.67 3.30
C THR A 358 14.81 -10.03 3.94
N LEU A 359 13.94 -10.12 4.94
CA LEU A 359 13.65 -11.40 5.60
C LEU A 359 13.06 -12.46 4.66
N SER A 360 12.32 -12.01 3.64
CA SER A 360 11.82 -12.89 2.58
C SER A 360 12.92 -13.40 1.65
N ALA A 361 13.90 -12.57 1.28
CA ALA A 361 15.07 -12.98 0.48
C ALA A 361 15.85 -14.11 1.19
N LEU A 362 15.91 -14.03 2.52
CA LEU A 362 16.60 -14.97 3.41
C LEU A 362 15.81 -16.26 3.70
N GLY A 363 14.65 -16.44 3.07
CA GLY A 363 13.77 -17.60 3.27
C GLY A 363 12.98 -17.62 4.58
N SER A 364 13.07 -16.59 5.44
CA SER A 364 12.49 -16.56 6.79
C SER A 364 11.08 -15.95 6.86
N THR A 365 10.23 -16.29 5.89
CA THR A 365 8.87 -15.71 5.76
C THR A 365 7.90 -16.07 6.90
N SER A 366 8.19 -17.13 7.68
CA SER A 366 7.40 -17.52 8.85
C SER A 366 7.41 -16.44 9.94
N TRP A 367 8.53 -15.74 10.13
CA TRP A 367 8.66 -14.64 11.08
C TRP A 367 7.84 -13.42 10.65
N ILE A 368 7.70 -13.17 9.34
CA ILE A 368 6.82 -12.12 8.81
C ILE A 368 5.36 -12.42 9.18
N ALA A 369 4.93 -13.68 8.99
CA ALA A 369 3.58 -14.10 9.35
C ALA A 369 3.34 -13.97 10.87
N MET A 370 4.31 -14.38 11.70
CA MET A 370 4.20 -14.27 13.15
C MET A 370 4.17 -12.82 13.64
N GLY A 371 5.01 -11.95 13.07
CA GLY A 371 4.97 -10.50 13.34
C GLY A 371 3.60 -9.91 13.02
N ASN A 372 3.02 -10.23 11.85
CA ASN A 372 1.68 -9.77 11.47
C ASN A 372 0.58 -10.27 12.42
N VAL A 373 0.62 -11.54 12.83
CA VAL A 373 -0.36 -12.09 13.79
C VAL A 373 -0.24 -11.41 15.15
N PHE A 374 0.98 -11.20 15.63
CA PHE A 374 1.25 -10.48 16.88
C PHE A 374 0.76 -9.03 16.80
N GLY A 375 1.09 -8.32 15.72
CA GLY A 375 0.60 -6.98 15.44
C GLY A 375 -0.92 -6.90 15.43
N LEU A 376 -1.60 -7.87 14.81
CA LEU A 376 -3.05 -7.90 14.73
C LEU A 376 -3.68 -8.10 16.12
N ALA A 377 -3.15 -9.05 16.89
CA ALA A 377 -3.62 -9.28 18.25
C ALA A 377 -3.44 -8.01 19.12
N LEU A 378 -2.28 -7.35 19.01
CA LEU A 378 -2.00 -6.12 19.73
C LEU A 378 -2.93 -4.98 19.27
N ASN A 379 -3.14 -4.82 17.97
CA ASN A 379 -4.07 -3.83 17.42
C ASN A 379 -5.47 -4.00 17.99
N VAL A 380 -6.03 -5.22 17.93
CA VAL A 380 -7.37 -5.52 18.47
C VAL A 380 -7.44 -5.22 19.96
N VAL A 381 -6.47 -5.67 20.75
CA VAL A 381 -6.44 -5.44 22.21
C VAL A 381 -6.39 -3.94 22.52
N VAL A 382 -5.48 -3.20 21.89
CA VAL A 382 -5.34 -1.75 22.13
C VAL A 382 -6.59 -1.00 21.66
N ASN A 383 -7.21 -1.41 20.54
CA ASN A 383 -8.47 -0.85 20.08
C ASN A 383 -9.62 -1.06 21.08
N ILE A 384 -9.79 -2.27 21.62
CA ILE A 384 -10.82 -2.56 22.64
C ILE A 384 -10.62 -1.66 23.87
N LEU A 385 -9.37 -1.41 24.25
CA LEU A 385 -9.05 -0.61 25.44
C LEU A 385 -9.17 0.91 25.19
N LEU A 386 -8.75 1.40 24.03
CA LEU A 386 -8.61 2.83 23.77
C LEU A 386 -9.77 3.45 22.99
N ILE A 387 -10.36 2.76 22.00
CA ILE A 387 -11.47 3.33 21.20
C ILE A 387 -12.64 3.78 22.09
N PRO A 388 -13.14 2.99 23.06
CA PRO A 388 -14.28 3.40 23.88
C PRO A 388 -14.03 4.64 24.75
N ARG A 389 -12.77 5.02 24.98
CA ARG A 389 -12.39 6.20 25.79
C ARG A 389 -11.90 7.37 24.94
N TYR A 390 -11.09 7.11 23.93
CA TYR A 390 -10.37 8.11 23.13
C TYR A 390 -10.84 8.18 21.67
N GLY A 391 -11.77 7.34 21.25
CA GLY A 391 -12.39 7.41 19.93
C GLY A 391 -11.39 7.13 18.81
N PHE A 392 -11.49 7.87 17.72
CA PHE A 392 -10.58 7.77 16.58
C PHE A 392 -9.10 8.06 16.92
N ILE A 393 -8.80 8.82 17.98
CA ILE A 393 -7.42 8.98 18.49
C ILE A 393 -6.90 7.65 19.05
N GLY A 394 -7.75 6.93 19.78
CA GLY A 394 -7.45 5.60 20.32
C GLY A 394 -7.14 4.59 19.20
N ALA A 395 -7.91 4.63 18.11
CA ALA A 395 -7.64 3.83 16.92
C ALA A 395 -6.28 4.17 16.29
N GLY A 396 -5.94 5.45 16.18
CA GLY A 396 -4.61 5.88 15.72
C GLY A 396 -3.47 5.31 16.57
N ILE A 397 -3.59 5.36 17.90
CA ILE A 397 -2.59 4.79 18.83
C ILE A 397 -2.49 3.27 18.66
N ALA A 398 -3.62 2.57 18.52
CA ALA A 398 -3.62 1.12 18.27
C ALA A 398 -2.89 0.76 16.98
N SER A 399 -3.15 1.51 15.91
CA SER A 399 -2.47 1.40 14.62
C SER A 399 -0.96 1.55 14.76
N VAL A 400 -0.48 2.67 15.33
CA VAL A 400 0.95 2.95 15.54
C VAL A 400 1.61 1.85 16.38
N THR A 401 0.98 1.49 17.48
CA THR A 401 1.49 0.45 18.39
C THR A 401 1.66 -0.88 17.69
N SER A 402 0.69 -1.26 16.84
CA SER A 402 0.75 -2.51 16.07
C SER A 402 1.82 -2.48 14.99
N LEU A 403 1.95 -1.36 14.26
CA LEU A 403 2.97 -1.19 13.22
C LEU A 403 4.38 -1.29 13.80
N VAL A 404 4.62 -0.55 14.89
CA VAL A 404 5.92 -0.58 15.59
C VAL A 404 6.22 -1.99 16.11
N ALA A 405 5.24 -2.69 16.67
CA ALA A 405 5.43 -4.06 17.13
C ALA A 405 5.81 -5.02 16.00
N VAL A 406 5.14 -4.94 14.84
CA VAL A 406 5.45 -5.78 13.66
C VAL A 406 6.90 -5.57 13.23
N HIS A 407 7.30 -4.31 13.01
CA HIS A 407 8.65 -3.99 12.55
C HIS A 407 9.72 -4.29 13.60
N THR A 408 9.42 -4.14 14.89
CA THR A 408 10.35 -4.51 15.97
C THR A 408 10.65 -6.01 15.96
N VAL A 409 9.63 -6.85 15.74
CA VAL A 409 9.83 -8.31 15.63
C VAL A 409 10.71 -8.64 14.43
N ILE A 410 10.43 -8.06 13.26
CA ILE A 410 11.15 -8.36 12.01
C ILE A 410 12.60 -7.87 12.09
N CYS A 411 12.81 -6.60 12.44
CA CYS A 411 14.16 -6.04 12.61
C CYS A 411 14.94 -6.76 13.72
N GLY A 412 14.27 -7.17 14.81
CA GLY A 412 14.90 -7.96 15.87
C GLY A 412 15.39 -9.32 15.37
N VAL A 413 14.62 -10.00 14.52
CA VAL A 413 15.04 -11.25 13.88
C VAL A 413 16.22 -11.02 12.93
N LEU A 414 16.19 -9.97 12.11
CA LEU A 414 17.32 -9.60 11.23
C LEU A 414 18.60 -9.32 12.03
N ALA A 415 18.50 -8.57 13.13
CA ALA A 415 19.65 -8.25 13.95
C ALA A 415 20.23 -9.50 14.66
N VAL A 416 19.37 -10.30 15.29
CA VAL A 416 19.81 -11.41 16.17
C VAL A 416 20.19 -12.66 15.40
N GLN A 417 19.41 -13.06 14.39
CA GLN A 417 19.66 -14.31 13.64
C GLN A 417 20.62 -14.13 12.48
N TYR A 418 20.69 -12.92 11.94
CA TYR A 418 21.34 -12.66 10.67
C TYR A 418 22.44 -11.60 10.72
N GLY A 419 22.59 -10.88 11.84
CA GLY A 419 23.55 -9.78 11.96
C GLY A 419 23.27 -8.61 11.03
N ILE A 420 22.05 -8.51 10.47
CA ILE A 420 21.65 -7.46 9.53
C ILE A 420 20.94 -6.36 10.31
N THR A 421 21.41 -5.12 10.16
CA THR A 421 20.81 -3.96 10.83
C THR A 421 20.82 -2.73 9.92
N PRO A 422 19.80 -1.86 10.00
CA PRO A 422 19.80 -0.62 9.24
C PRO A 422 20.67 0.47 9.90
N LEU A 423 21.45 0.13 10.94
CA LEU A 423 22.12 1.05 11.85
C LEU A 423 23.63 1.06 11.62
N SER A 424 24.08 1.79 10.61
CA SER A 424 25.50 2.22 10.53
C SER A 424 25.74 3.47 11.38
N ARG A 425 27.01 3.85 11.60
CA ARG A 425 27.37 5.05 12.37
C ARG A 425 26.84 6.32 11.71
N GLU A 426 26.93 6.40 10.39
CA GLU A 426 26.49 7.51 9.56
C GLU A 426 24.95 7.51 9.39
N SER A 427 24.32 6.33 9.27
CA SER A 427 22.86 6.21 9.30
C SER A 427 22.29 6.64 10.65
N THR A 428 22.93 6.26 11.77
CA THR A 428 22.51 6.68 13.12
C THR A 428 22.61 8.19 13.31
N ARG A 429 23.68 8.80 12.80
CA ARG A 429 23.84 10.26 12.74
C ARG A 429 22.69 10.91 11.96
N THR A 430 22.29 10.33 10.83
CA THR A 430 21.13 10.80 10.04
C THR A 430 19.83 10.66 10.82
N TYR A 431 19.55 9.49 11.40
CA TYR A 431 18.30 9.18 12.10
C TYR A 431 18.09 10.03 13.37
N ILE A 432 19.17 10.44 14.03
CA ILE A 432 19.10 11.32 15.21
C ILE A 432 19.17 12.79 14.79
N GLY A 433 20.07 13.13 13.88
CA GLY A 433 20.34 14.50 13.47
C GLY A 433 19.16 15.18 12.77
N LEU A 434 18.46 14.46 11.89
CA LEU A 434 17.30 15.01 11.18
C LEU A 434 16.18 15.48 12.14
N PRO A 435 15.63 14.62 13.03
CA PRO A 435 14.65 15.07 14.01
C PRO A 435 15.19 16.16 14.95
N LEU A 436 16.42 16.00 15.45
CA LEU A 436 17.02 16.93 16.42
C LEU A 436 17.16 18.34 15.86
N VAL A 437 17.53 18.48 14.60
CA VAL A 437 17.68 19.79 13.96
C VAL A 437 16.33 20.31 13.45
N CYS A 438 15.55 19.51 12.74
CA CYS A 438 14.35 20.02 12.06
C CYS A 438 13.14 20.23 12.99
N LEU A 439 12.89 19.35 13.97
CA LEU A 439 11.69 19.46 14.81
C LEU A 439 11.63 20.76 15.62
N PRO A 440 12.71 21.25 16.27
CA PRO A 440 12.67 22.52 16.99
C PRO A 440 12.28 23.70 16.10
N TRP A 441 12.85 23.79 14.90
CA TRP A 441 12.51 24.87 13.95
C TRP A 441 11.05 24.79 13.50
N VAL A 442 10.56 23.58 13.25
CA VAL A 442 9.16 23.36 12.87
C VAL A 442 8.21 23.79 14.00
N PHE A 443 8.49 23.42 15.26
CA PHE A 443 7.70 23.88 16.41
C PHE A 443 7.78 25.39 16.64
N LEU A 444 8.91 26.03 16.33
CA LEU A 444 9.06 27.48 16.41
C LEU A 444 8.31 28.22 15.31
N LEU A 445 8.23 27.66 14.09
CA LEU A 445 7.63 28.30 12.92
C LEU A 445 6.13 28.05 12.78
N THR A 446 5.63 26.90 13.24
CA THR A 446 4.21 26.51 13.12
C THR A 446 3.20 27.52 13.65
N PRO A 447 3.45 28.30 14.74
CA PRO A 447 2.50 29.34 15.17
C PRO A 447 2.42 30.54 14.22
N TRP A 448 3.44 30.76 13.39
CA TRP A 448 3.58 31.95 12.55
C TRP A 448 3.33 31.68 11.06
N VAL A 449 3.29 30.41 10.66
CA VAL A 449 3.19 29.97 9.27
C VAL A 449 1.95 29.08 9.13
N SER A 450 1.13 29.36 8.13
CA SER A 450 0.05 28.47 7.70
C SER A 450 0.33 27.95 6.30
N ILE A 451 -0.05 26.71 6.03
CA ILE A 451 0.07 26.11 4.70
C ILE A 451 -1.26 26.26 3.94
N SER A 452 -1.14 26.64 2.68
CA SER A 452 -2.23 26.78 1.73
C SER A 452 -2.03 25.84 0.56
N ALA A 453 -3.06 25.66 -0.28
CA ALA A 453 -2.95 24.85 -1.50
C ALA A 453 -1.82 25.31 -2.44
N VAL A 454 -1.48 26.60 -2.42
CA VAL A 454 -0.39 27.16 -3.25
C VAL A 454 0.98 26.94 -2.59
N THR A 455 1.05 27.00 -1.25
CA THR A 455 2.32 26.92 -0.52
C THR A 455 2.73 25.51 -0.12
N ILE A 456 1.83 24.50 -0.22
CA ILE A 456 2.13 23.12 0.19
C ILE A 456 3.27 22.47 -0.61
N LEU A 457 3.30 22.65 -1.94
CA LEU A 457 4.36 22.11 -2.79
C LEU A 457 5.70 22.83 -2.56
N PRO A 458 5.77 24.18 -2.58
CA PRO A 458 6.97 24.90 -2.18
C PRO A 458 7.47 24.51 -0.77
N ALA A 459 6.57 24.35 0.21
CA ALA A 459 6.93 23.95 1.56
C ALA A 459 7.56 22.55 1.58
N LEU A 460 7.00 21.58 0.84
CA LEU A 460 7.57 20.25 0.72
C LEU A 460 8.97 20.28 0.09
N VAL A 461 9.17 21.10 -0.95
CA VAL A 461 10.50 21.29 -1.58
C VAL A 461 11.49 21.90 -0.60
N VAL A 462 11.10 22.95 0.13
CA VAL A 462 11.96 23.60 1.14
C VAL A 462 12.33 22.60 2.24
N LEU A 463 11.35 21.88 2.80
CA LEU A 463 11.60 20.84 3.81
C LEU A 463 12.51 19.72 3.27
N GLY A 464 12.35 19.34 2.00
CA GLY A 464 13.21 18.37 1.31
C GLY A 464 14.66 18.82 1.22
N VAL A 465 14.88 20.03 0.68
CA VAL A 465 16.22 20.62 0.57
C VAL A 465 16.85 20.81 1.96
N SER A 466 16.10 21.29 2.94
CA SER A 466 16.57 21.43 4.32
C SER A 466 16.96 20.08 4.93
N SER A 467 16.20 19.02 4.66
CA SER A 467 16.53 17.68 5.16
C SER A 467 17.84 17.17 4.57
N LEU A 468 18.04 17.31 3.26
CA LEU A 468 19.31 16.94 2.61
C LEU A 468 20.50 17.76 3.15
N LEU A 469 20.30 19.05 3.41
CA LEU A 469 21.31 19.91 4.03
C LEU A 469 21.64 19.47 5.47
N VAL A 470 20.66 19.02 6.25
CA VAL A 470 20.94 18.52 7.61
C VAL A 470 21.73 17.21 7.53
N VAL A 471 21.36 16.30 6.62
CA VAL A 471 21.99 14.97 6.48
C VAL A 471 23.51 15.09 6.32
N GLY A 472 24.00 15.92 5.39
CA GLY A 472 25.46 16.03 5.25
C GLY A 472 26.12 17.05 6.18
N LEU A 473 25.40 18.00 6.81
CA LEU A 473 25.97 18.77 7.94
C LEU A 473 26.29 17.87 9.13
N VAL A 474 25.43 16.87 9.40
CA VAL A 474 25.64 15.91 10.48
C VAL A 474 26.64 14.81 10.06
N GLY A 475 27.11 14.81 8.80
CA GLY A 475 28.04 13.82 8.28
C GLY A 475 27.43 12.43 8.25
N GLY A 476 26.19 12.34 7.76
CA GLY A 476 25.41 11.10 7.65
C GLY A 476 25.49 10.40 6.29
N LEU A 477 26.27 10.95 5.34
CA LEU A 477 26.50 10.36 4.03
C LEU A 477 27.71 9.40 4.04
N GLU A 478 27.60 8.32 3.27
CA GLU A 478 28.57 7.23 3.12
C GLU A 478 28.95 7.08 1.63
N PRO A 479 30.09 6.45 1.30
CA PRO A 479 30.46 6.21 -0.10
C PRO A 479 29.41 5.43 -0.90
N SER A 480 28.72 4.47 -0.26
CA SER A 480 27.63 3.68 -0.84
C SER A 480 26.44 4.53 -1.32
N ASP A 481 26.30 5.76 -0.81
CA ASP A 481 25.22 6.68 -1.21
C ASP A 481 25.37 7.17 -2.65
N ILE A 482 26.56 7.11 -3.23
CA ILE A 482 26.79 7.53 -4.61
C ILE A 482 25.91 6.75 -5.58
N VAL A 483 25.68 5.46 -5.30
CA VAL A 483 24.84 4.58 -6.14
C VAL A 483 23.40 5.07 -6.19
N VAL A 484 22.87 5.55 -5.07
CA VAL A 484 21.49 6.07 -5.01
C VAL A 484 21.41 7.44 -5.69
N VAL A 485 22.43 8.27 -5.52
CA VAL A 485 22.49 9.59 -6.18
C VAL A 485 22.60 9.44 -7.68
N ASP A 486 23.51 8.63 -8.20
CA ASP A 486 23.69 8.41 -9.63
C ASP A 486 22.40 7.86 -10.26
N LEU A 487 21.73 6.89 -9.60
CA LEU A 487 20.43 6.39 -10.05
C LEU A 487 19.35 7.48 -10.14
N LEU A 488 19.30 8.38 -9.15
CA LEU A 488 18.35 9.51 -9.14
C LEU A 488 18.68 10.53 -10.24
N GLU A 489 19.95 10.86 -10.44
CA GLU A 489 20.40 11.79 -11.48
C GLU A 489 20.08 11.26 -12.89
N ASP A 490 20.33 9.96 -13.14
CA ASP A 490 20.01 9.29 -14.40
C ASP A 490 18.49 9.25 -14.66
N THR A 491 17.69 9.03 -13.61
CA THR A 491 16.23 8.97 -13.73
C THR A 491 15.61 10.35 -13.96
N LEU A 492 16.15 11.39 -13.31
CA LEU A 492 15.63 12.76 -13.40
C LEU A 492 16.23 13.55 -14.57
N GLY A 493 17.36 13.10 -15.13
CA GLY A 493 18.12 13.84 -16.13
C GLY A 493 18.72 15.15 -15.60
N VAL A 494 18.95 15.24 -14.29
CA VAL A 494 19.45 16.44 -13.59
C VAL A 494 20.55 16.04 -12.61
N THR A 495 21.66 16.77 -12.59
CA THR A 495 22.72 16.57 -11.60
C THR A 495 22.39 17.30 -10.29
N ILE A 496 22.68 16.66 -9.15
CA ILE A 496 22.45 17.17 -7.80
C ILE A 496 23.81 17.42 -7.13
N PRO A 497 24.54 18.48 -7.56
CA PRO A 497 25.91 18.75 -7.09
C PRO A 497 26.01 18.99 -5.59
N LEU A 498 24.91 19.39 -4.95
CA LEU A 498 24.84 19.69 -3.53
C LEU A 498 25.01 18.45 -2.65
N VAL A 499 24.42 17.32 -3.05
CA VAL A 499 24.56 16.04 -2.31
C VAL A 499 25.92 15.44 -2.60
N ARG A 500 26.34 15.44 -3.88
CA ARG A 500 27.59 14.84 -4.34
C ARG A 500 28.84 15.41 -3.65
N ARG A 501 28.83 16.71 -3.33
CA ARG A 501 29.93 17.38 -2.62
C ARG A 501 30.19 16.83 -1.21
N TRP A 502 29.18 16.23 -0.59
CA TRP A 502 29.23 15.77 0.80
C TRP A 502 29.38 14.26 0.93
N ILE A 503 29.35 13.52 -0.18
CA ILE A 503 29.67 12.10 -0.21
C ILE A 503 31.20 11.95 -0.10
N PRO A 504 31.71 11.14 0.84
CA PRO A 504 33.15 10.86 0.92
C PRO A 504 33.63 10.15 -0.35
N ASN A 505 34.78 10.55 -0.90
CA ASN A 505 35.41 9.83 -2.02
C ASN A 505 36.01 8.51 -1.53
N ASP A 506 35.70 7.41 -2.21
CA ASP A 506 36.38 6.12 -2.02
C ASP A 506 37.80 6.19 -2.62
N GLU A 507 38.79 6.49 -1.79
CA GLU A 507 40.17 6.02 -2.06
C GLU A 507 40.44 4.64 -1.43
N ASP A 508 39.48 4.06 -0.68
CA ASP A 508 39.71 2.83 0.12
C ASP A 508 38.66 1.70 -0.01
N SER A 509 37.60 1.81 -0.84
CA SER A 509 36.62 0.70 -1.01
C SER A 509 36.62 0.07 -2.41
N THR A 510 36.79 -1.24 -2.45
CA THR A 510 37.00 -2.10 -3.63
C THR A 510 35.72 -2.45 -4.41
N LEU A 511 34.69 -1.59 -4.39
CA LEU A 511 33.35 -1.95 -4.91
C LEU A 511 33.00 -1.41 -6.30
N THR A 512 33.85 -0.57 -6.91
CA THR A 512 33.56 0.01 -8.24
C THR A 512 33.65 -0.98 -9.40
N SER A 513 34.10 -2.22 -9.20
CA SER A 513 34.27 -3.22 -10.28
C SER A 513 33.14 -4.23 -10.44
N ALA A 514 32.14 -4.29 -9.55
CA ALA A 514 31.13 -5.36 -9.57
C ALA A 514 29.78 -4.99 -10.24
N ILE A 515 29.56 -3.72 -10.59
CA ILE A 515 28.29 -3.24 -11.20
C ILE A 515 28.48 -2.86 -12.69
N ALA A 516 29.69 -2.94 -13.21
CA ALA A 516 30.03 -2.55 -14.58
C ALA A 516 30.06 -3.71 -15.61
N ASP A 517 29.70 -4.95 -15.25
CA ASP A 517 29.68 -6.11 -16.16
C ASP A 517 28.36 -6.91 -16.14
#